data_AF-A0A6L2P094-F1
#
_entry.id   AF-A0A6L2P094-F1
#
_cell.length_a   1.000
_cell.length_b   1.000
_cell.length_c   1.000
_cell.angle_alpha   90.00
_cell.angle_beta   90.00
_cell.angle_gamma   90.00
#
_symmetry.space_group_name_H-M   'P 1'
#
loop_
_entity.id
_entity.type
_entity.pdbx_description
1 polymer ?
#
loop_
_entity_poly.entity_id
_entity_poly.type
_entity_poly.pdbx_seq_one_letter_code
_entity_poly.pdbx_strand_id
1 'polypeptide(L)'
;MVQPPSNFILSSTEAKNLATTKNLTLPQLLPSLLKSAQLFARPAISGFAVGAVGLSSDGRVFFGANVEFKNLPLNHTIHAEQFLITNIAAHGSGGLTKVMNIAVSAAPCGHCRQFLQELRGVDDVQIVISDDHDQEHGFEPVYEAFNAILPYPFGPLDLLDHRHPLILEKCSNEISLKDEIFDAEKGNEPDLADGFRETIDKNEENLENEGFKTARGSHAPLKSGDINSLSSGDSDKNEKLTKDEGFAMARGSHAPVESGDVNSLSNGYSDKNELTKEDGFAVARGFHAPVELGDTNDLSNRYSDKNEKLTKDEGFVAARGSHVPVESGDRNDLSSKGYSELIEENGDLLKREAFAAARGSHAPYSGCPSGVALMDCEGKVYKGSYMESAACNPSMMPVQAAVVAYMVAGGGEYERIVAAVLVEKEDAVVRQEDTVRLILKNISPKCVLKVLHCY
;
A
#
# COMPACT_ATOMS: atom_id res chain seq x y z
N MET A 1 -21.94 -2.76 20.39
CA MET A 1 -20.82 -2.77 19.43
C MET A 1 -21.01 -1.61 18.49
N VAL A 2 -19.97 -0.77 18.30
CA VAL A 2 -19.97 0.26 17.25
C VAL A 2 -19.81 -0.47 15.91
N GLN A 3 -20.67 -0.18 14.94
CA GLN A 3 -20.51 -0.70 13.57
C GLN A 3 -19.21 -0.12 12.98
N PRO A 4 -18.37 -0.91 12.29
CA PRO A 4 -17.24 -0.35 11.57
C PRO A 4 -17.74 0.69 10.54
N PRO A 5 -16.92 1.69 10.16
CA PRO A 5 -17.25 2.52 9.01
C PRO A 5 -17.42 1.61 7.79
N SER A 6 -18.40 1.86 6.94
CA SER A 6 -18.58 1.05 5.73
C SER A 6 -17.51 1.31 4.67
N ASN A 7 -16.80 2.44 4.77
CA ASN A 7 -15.94 2.97 3.71
C ASN A 7 -14.51 3.22 4.24
N PHE A 8 -13.51 2.75 3.49
CA PHE A 8 -12.09 3.04 3.72
C PHE A 8 -11.64 4.43 3.19
N ILE A 9 -12.57 5.20 2.62
CA ILE A 9 -12.33 6.51 2.00
C ILE A 9 -13.52 7.42 2.33
N LEU A 10 -13.22 8.63 2.80
CA LEU A 10 -14.17 9.75 2.84
C LEU A 10 -13.83 10.72 1.72
N SER A 11 -14.82 11.11 0.92
CA SER A 11 -14.68 12.21 -0.03
C SER A 11 -14.33 13.52 0.68
N SER A 12 -13.78 14.50 -0.04
CA SER A 12 -13.48 15.81 0.56
C SER A 12 -14.73 16.47 1.17
N THR A 13 -15.90 16.23 0.59
CA THR A 13 -17.18 16.75 1.11
C THR A 13 -17.59 16.06 2.40
N GLU A 14 -17.53 14.72 2.47
CA GLU A 14 -17.84 13.97 3.70
C GLU A 14 -16.87 14.32 4.83
N ALA A 15 -15.57 14.38 4.53
CA ALA A 15 -14.54 14.74 5.51
C ALA A 15 -14.74 16.16 6.06
N LYS A 16 -15.01 17.15 5.18
CA LYS A 16 -15.30 18.54 5.59
C LYS A 16 -16.59 18.64 6.41
N ASN A 17 -17.64 17.93 6.02
CA ASN A 17 -18.90 17.92 6.76
C ASN A 17 -18.70 17.33 8.16
N LEU A 18 -18.01 16.19 8.28
CA LEU A 18 -17.71 15.54 9.56
C LEU A 18 -16.83 16.40 10.46
N ALA A 19 -15.80 17.06 9.92
CA ALA A 19 -14.96 18.01 10.63
C ALA A 19 -15.80 19.20 11.15
N THR A 20 -16.65 19.78 10.31
CA THR A 20 -17.56 20.88 10.67
C THR A 20 -18.54 20.47 11.77
N THR A 21 -19.16 19.29 11.68
CA THR A 21 -20.09 18.77 12.70
C THR A 21 -19.42 18.57 14.06
N LYS A 22 -18.11 18.25 14.08
CA LYS A 22 -17.31 18.11 15.30
C LYS A 22 -16.64 19.42 15.75
N ASN A 23 -16.79 20.51 15.00
CA ASN A 23 -16.08 21.79 15.19
C ASN A 23 -14.54 21.62 15.21
N LEU A 24 -14.01 20.81 14.29
CA LEU A 24 -12.58 20.52 14.11
C LEU A 24 -12.10 20.98 12.73
N THR A 25 -10.80 21.25 12.60
CA THR A 25 -10.13 21.25 11.28
C THR A 25 -9.94 19.82 10.77
N LEU A 26 -9.62 19.66 9.47
CA LEU A 26 -9.31 18.32 8.92
C LEU A 26 -8.15 17.63 9.66
N PRO A 27 -6.96 18.25 9.88
CA PRO A 27 -5.89 17.62 10.68
C PRO A 27 -6.31 17.21 12.10
N GLN A 28 -7.15 18.00 12.78
CA GLN A 28 -7.67 17.66 14.11
C GLN A 28 -8.69 16.50 14.08
N LEU A 29 -9.36 16.27 12.95
CA LEU A 29 -10.31 15.16 12.80
C LEU A 29 -9.59 13.80 12.77
N LEU A 30 -8.41 13.70 12.14
CA LEU A 30 -7.73 12.44 11.84
C LEU A 30 -7.56 11.49 13.05
N PRO A 31 -7.05 11.93 14.22
CA PRO A 31 -6.91 11.05 15.39
C PRO A 31 -8.24 10.43 15.84
N SER A 32 -9.34 11.20 15.81
CA SER A 32 -10.67 10.72 16.19
C SER A 32 -11.24 9.63 15.26
N LEU A 33 -10.59 9.39 14.12
CA LEU A 33 -10.92 8.34 13.16
C LEU A 33 -10.05 7.08 13.34
N LEU A 34 -9.03 7.09 14.19
CA LEU A 34 -8.13 5.95 14.41
C LEU A 34 -8.87 4.73 14.98
N LYS A 35 -9.80 4.94 15.92
CA LYS A 35 -10.59 3.84 16.48
C LYS A 35 -11.45 3.16 15.43
N SER A 36 -12.00 3.95 14.51
CA SER A 36 -12.72 3.50 13.33
C SER A 36 -11.81 2.74 12.36
N ALA A 37 -10.56 3.18 12.16
CA ALA A 37 -9.57 2.49 11.32
C ALA A 37 -9.16 1.13 11.91
N GLN A 38 -8.95 1.02 13.22
CA GLN A 38 -8.61 -0.24 13.90
C GLN A 38 -9.66 -1.34 13.70
N LEU A 39 -10.94 -0.99 13.48
CA LEU A 39 -12.00 -1.98 13.23
C LEU A 39 -11.85 -2.72 11.88
N PHE A 40 -10.99 -2.23 10.97
CA PHE A 40 -10.66 -2.90 9.72
C PHE A 40 -9.47 -3.87 9.83
N ALA A 41 -8.76 -3.87 10.97
CA ALA A 41 -7.57 -4.69 11.14
C ALA A 41 -7.90 -6.20 11.11
N ARG A 42 -6.99 -6.99 10.56
CA ARG A 42 -7.02 -8.46 10.59
C ARG A 42 -5.75 -9.01 11.27
N PRO A 43 -5.51 -8.73 12.58
CA PRO A 43 -4.29 -9.11 13.30
C PRO A 43 -4.36 -10.56 13.78
N ALA A 44 -4.39 -11.50 12.82
CA ALA A 44 -4.67 -12.91 13.07
C ALA A 44 -3.57 -13.65 13.89
N ILE A 45 -2.39 -13.05 14.08
CA ILE A 45 -1.26 -13.60 14.82
C ILE A 45 -1.07 -12.84 16.14
N SER A 46 -1.02 -11.51 16.09
CA SER A 46 -0.68 -10.65 17.24
C SER A 46 -1.88 -10.30 18.12
N GLY A 47 -3.10 -10.30 17.56
CA GLY A 47 -4.28 -9.70 18.20
C GLY A 47 -4.20 -8.17 18.36
N PHE A 48 -3.16 -7.51 17.85
CA PHE A 48 -2.91 -6.09 18.03
C PHE A 48 -3.42 -5.28 16.83
N ALA A 49 -4.55 -4.60 17.00
CA ALA A 49 -5.17 -3.79 15.94
C ALA A 49 -4.52 -2.41 15.83
N VAL A 50 -3.93 -2.11 14.67
CA VAL A 50 -3.33 -0.83 14.33
C VAL A 50 -4.17 -0.16 13.24
N GLY A 51 -4.55 1.09 13.47
CA GLY A 51 -5.22 1.95 12.49
C GLY A 51 -4.30 3.06 12.02
N ALA A 52 -4.41 3.43 10.75
CA ALA A 52 -3.78 4.59 10.14
C ALA A 52 -4.82 5.39 9.36
N VAL A 53 -4.74 6.72 9.42
CA VAL A 53 -5.66 7.62 8.70
C VAL A 53 -4.84 8.72 8.04
N GLY A 54 -5.02 8.91 6.73
CA GLY A 54 -4.25 9.88 5.93
C GLY A 54 -5.13 10.96 5.31
N LEU A 55 -4.72 12.22 5.44
CA LEU A 55 -5.28 13.35 4.70
C LEU A 55 -4.49 13.56 3.41
N SER A 56 -5.20 13.66 2.30
CA SER A 56 -4.62 13.91 0.98
C SER A 56 -4.70 15.37 0.54
N SER A 57 -3.87 15.76 -0.43
CA SER A 57 -3.87 17.10 -1.04
C SER A 57 -5.17 17.47 -1.75
N ASP A 58 -5.96 16.48 -2.21
CA ASP A 58 -7.31 16.69 -2.76
C ASP A 58 -8.41 16.69 -1.68
N GLY A 59 -8.02 16.66 -0.40
CA GLY A 59 -8.88 16.83 0.76
C GLY A 59 -9.68 15.59 1.17
N ARG A 60 -9.47 14.45 0.49
CA ARG A 60 -10.03 13.15 0.88
C ARG A 60 -9.28 12.59 2.09
N VAL A 61 -9.99 11.79 2.89
CA VAL A 61 -9.41 11.06 4.03
C VAL A 61 -9.44 9.57 3.74
N PHE A 62 -8.29 8.91 3.86
CA PHE A 62 -8.11 7.49 3.58
C PHE A 62 -7.80 6.74 4.87
N PHE A 63 -8.21 5.47 4.92
CA PHE A 63 -8.04 4.58 6.06
C PHE A 63 -7.09 3.44 5.69
N GLY A 64 -6.31 2.97 6.66
CA GLY A 64 -5.53 1.75 6.59
C GLY A 64 -5.50 1.03 7.93
N ALA A 65 -5.28 -0.28 7.87
CA ALA A 65 -5.21 -1.13 9.05
C ALA A 65 -4.25 -2.31 8.80
N ASN A 66 -3.69 -2.90 9.86
CA ASN A 66 -2.77 -4.03 9.72
C ASN A 66 -3.49 -5.34 9.36
N VAL A 67 -2.85 -6.16 8.53
CA VAL A 67 -3.35 -7.45 8.05
C VAL A 67 -2.25 -8.50 8.18
N GLU A 68 -2.54 -9.57 8.92
CA GLU A 68 -1.59 -10.63 9.23
C GLU A 68 -2.09 -11.97 8.67
N PHE A 69 -1.19 -12.74 8.05
CA PHE A 69 -1.53 -14.02 7.44
C PHE A 69 -0.96 -15.18 8.25
N LYS A 70 -1.83 -15.95 8.93
CA LYS A 70 -1.44 -17.19 9.64
C LYS A 70 -0.70 -18.15 8.72
N ASN A 71 0.22 -18.94 9.28
CA ASN A 71 1.04 -19.95 8.58
C ASN A 71 2.01 -19.41 7.51
N LEU A 72 2.12 -18.09 7.32
CA LEU A 72 3.08 -17.48 6.41
C LEU A 72 4.22 -16.79 7.18
N PRO A 73 5.42 -16.67 6.59
CA PRO A 73 6.48 -15.80 7.09
C PRO A 73 6.01 -14.36 7.35
N LEU A 74 6.54 -13.74 8.41
CA LEU A 74 6.05 -12.43 8.90
C LEU A 74 6.26 -11.28 7.91
N ASN A 75 7.15 -11.41 6.92
CA ASN A 75 7.35 -10.43 5.85
C ASN A 75 6.18 -10.36 4.84
N HIS A 76 5.18 -11.24 4.95
CA HIS A 76 3.93 -11.12 4.19
C HIS A 76 2.87 -10.25 4.90
N THR A 77 3.09 -9.86 6.17
CA THR A 77 2.21 -8.92 6.91
C THR A 77 2.14 -7.57 6.20
N ILE A 78 0.95 -6.97 6.18
CA ILE A 78 0.72 -5.62 5.67
C ILE A 78 0.52 -4.71 6.88
N HIS A 79 1.36 -3.69 7.02
CA HIS A 79 1.23 -2.71 8.10
C HIS A 79 0.14 -1.67 7.78
N ALA A 80 -0.41 -1.01 8.80
CA ALA A 80 -1.51 -0.05 8.63
C ALA A 80 -1.11 1.13 7.72
N GLU A 81 0.14 1.58 7.82
CA GLU A 81 0.72 2.64 7.00
C GLU A 81 0.93 2.17 5.55
N GLN A 82 1.42 0.95 5.34
CA GLN A 82 1.52 0.35 3.99
C GLN A 82 0.15 0.20 3.34
N PHE A 83 -0.86 -0.26 4.10
CA PHE A 83 -2.26 -0.32 3.66
C PHE A 83 -2.77 1.07 3.26
N LEU A 84 -2.56 2.08 4.11
CA LEU A 84 -2.99 3.46 3.87
C LEU A 84 -2.41 4.01 2.57
N ILE A 85 -1.10 3.90 2.36
CA ILE A 85 -0.46 4.37 1.12
C ILE A 85 -0.92 3.56 -0.10
N THR A 86 -1.10 2.25 0.03
CA THR A 86 -1.64 1.40 -1.04
C THR A 86 -3.07 1.81 -1.45
N ASN A 87 -3.91 2.13 -0.47
CA ASN A 87 -5.27 2.65 -0.69
C ASN A 87 -5.22 4.00 -1.41
N ILE A 88 -4.34 4.92 -0.98
CA ILE A 88 -4.11 6.21 -1.64
C ILE A 88 -3.57 6.04 -3.07
N ALA A 89 -2.68 5.07 -3.32
CA ALA A 89 -2.15 4.78 -4.65
C ALA A 89 -3.25 4.24 -5.60
N ALA A 90 -4.06 3.30 -5.12
CA ALA A 90 -5.12 2.66 -5.91
C ALA A 90 -6.30 3.60 -6.25
N HIS A 91 -6.60 4.56 -5.38
CA HIS A 91 -7.74 5.47 -5.51
C HIS A 91 -7.34 6.95 -5.69
N GLY A 92 -6.05 7.24 -5.81
CA GLY A 92 -5.50 8.58 -6.02
C GLY A 92 -5.85 9.18 -7.37
N SER A 93 -5.68 10.49 -7.50
CA SER A 93 -5.99 11.28 -8.70
C SER A 93 -4.89 11.15 -9.77
N GLY A 94 -4.56 9.90 -10.15
CA GLY A 94 -3.70 9.58 -11.31
C GLY A 94 -2.29 10.15 -11.28
N GLY A 95 -1.66 10.26 -10.10
CA GLY A 95 -0.31 10.83 -9.93
C GLY A 95 -0.27 12.20 -9.24
N LEU A 96 -1.42 12.83 -8.97
CA LEU A 96 -1.51 14.19 -8.43
C LEU A 96 -1.78 14.26 -6.91
N THR A 97 -2.15 13.13 -6.31
CA THR A 97 -2.51 13.06 -4.88
C THR A 97 -1.25 12.92 -4.04
N LYS A 98 -1.00 13.89 -3.16
CA LYS A 98 0.04 13.82 -2.12
C LYS A 98 -0.60 13.50 -0.78
N VAL A 99 0.16 12.90 0.13
CA VAL A 99 -0.20 12.82 1.55
C VAL A 99 0.23 14.13 2.23
N MET A 100 -0.63 14.68 3.08
CA MET A 100 -0.36 15.91 3.84
C MET A 100 -0.20 15.63 5.33
N ASN A 101 -1.10 14.82 5.88
CA ASN A 101 -1.09 14.41 7.28
C ASN A 101 -1.32 12.91 7.39
N ILE A 102 -0.67 12.26 8.37
CA ILE A 102 -0.93 10.88 8.78
C ILE A 102 -1.20 10.88 10.29
N ALA A 103 -2.28 10.23 10.71
CA ALA A 103 -2.46 9.80 12.09
C ALA A 103 -2.29 8.29 12.19
N VAL A 104 -1.69 7.80 13.28
CA VAL A 104 -1.54 6.36 13.56
C VAL A 104 -1.86 6.03 15.02
N SER A 105 -2.46 4.87 15.25
CA SER A 105 -2.84 4.39 16.59
C SER A 105 -1.70 3.78 17.41
N ALA A 106 -0.50 3.72 16.82
CA ALA A 106 0.74 3.25 17.43
C ALA A 106 1.93 3.87 16.68
N ALA A 107 3.08 4.01 17.34
CA ALA A 107 4.27 4.59 16.71
C ALA A 107 4.73 3.77 15.49
N PRO A 108 4.98 4.38 14.31
CA PRO A 108 5.41 3.65 13.13
C PRO A 108 6.73 2.92 13.39
N CYS A 109 6.82 1.66 12.98
CA CYS A 109 8.08 0.90 13.05
C CYS A 109 9.06 1.33 11.96
N GLY A 110 10.34 0.98 12.09
CA GLY A 110 11.38 1.35 11.11
C GLY A 110 11.05 0.93 9.67
N HIS A 111 10.39 -0.22 9.49
CA HIS A 111 9.91 -0.71 8.19
C HIS A 111 8.89 0.25 7.55
N CYS A 112 7.88 0.69 8.30
CA CYS A 112 6.91 1.68 7.81
C CYS A 112 7.54 3.04 7.55
N ARG A 113 8.43 3.48 8.45
CA ARG A 113 9.16 4.74 8.26
C ARG A 113 9.98 4.73 6.97
N GLN A 114 10.62 3.60 6.67
CA GLN A 114 11.42 3.41 5.48
C GLN A 114 10.57 3.25 4.20
N PHE A 115 9.42 2.60 4.27
CA PHE A 115 8.47 2.52 3.15
C PHE A 115 7.92 3.90 2.76
N LEU A 116 7.64 4.77 3.74
CA LEU A 116 7.14 6.12 3.51
C LEU A 116 8.18 7.05 2.83
N GLN A 117 9.47 6.71 2.81
CA GLN A 117 10.48 7.44 2.04
C GLN A 117 10.28 7.35 0.51
N GLU A 118 9.45 6.41 0.04
CA GLU A 118 8.99 6.33 -1.36
C GLU A 118 7.86 7.35 -1.68
N LEU A 119 7.64 8.36 -0.83
CA LEU A 119 6.69 9.45 -1.07
C LEU A 119 7.42 10.74 -1.47
N ARG A 120 6.96 11.37 -2.56
CA ARG A 120 7.51 12.66 -3.01
C ARG A 120 7.26 13.75 -1.97
N GLY A 121 8.33 14.26 -1.37
CA GLY A 121 8.26 15.30 -0.35
C GLY A 121 7.79 14.79 1.01
N VAL A 122 8.19 13.56 1.38
CA VAL A 122 7.83 12.95 2.68
C VAL A 122 8.21 13.84 3.87
N ASP A 123 9.30 14.62 3.77
CA ASP A 123 9.75 15.53 4.84
C ASP A 123 8.70 16.58 5.25
N ASP A 124 7.83 16.99 4.32
CA ASP A 124 6.74 17.93 4.59
C ASP A 124 5.52 17.25 5.25
N VAL A 125 5.43 15.91 5.18
CA VAL A 125 4.29 15.14 5.72
C VAL A 125 4.29 15.26 7.24
N GLN A 126 3.15 15.67 7.78
CA GLN A 126 2.95 15.83 9.21
C GLN A 126 2.36 14.55 9.80
N ILE A 127 3.02 13.96 10.79
CA ILE A 127 2.56 12.74 11.46
C ILE A 127 2.15 13.02 12.91
N VAL A 128 1.07 12.38 13.36
CA VAL A 128 0.67 12.32 14.77
C VAL A 128 0.50 10.85 15.19
N ILE A 129 1.02 10.53 16.36
CA ILE A 129 0.79 9.26 17.05
C ILE A 129 -0.23 9.57 18.15
N SER A 130 -1.32 8.82 18.20
CA SER A 130 -2.35 9.01 19.23
C SER A 130 -2.99 7.67 19.55
N ASP A 131 -2.97 7.27 20.82
CA ASP A 131 -3.57 6.01 21.26
C ASP A 131 -4.98 6.21 21.86
N ASP A 132 -5.56 5.14 22.41
CA ASP A 132 -6.89 5.19 23.03
C ASP A 132 -6.94 6.08 24.29
N HIS A 133 -5.82 6.28 25.00
CA HIS A 133 -5.76 7.06 26.23
C HIS A 133 -5.76 8.57 25.96
N ASP A 134 -5.15 9.02 24.87
CA ASP A 134 -5.13 10.43 24.49
C ASP A 134 -6.55 10.99 24.28
N GLN A 135 -7.47 10.19 23.74
CA GLN A 135 -8.78 10.69 23.30
C GLN A 135 -9.76 11.01 24.45
N GLU A 136 -9.49 10.54 25.68
CA GLU A 136 -10.36 10.80 26.85
C GLU A 136 -10.09 12.15 27.54
N HIS A 137 -9.01 12.86 27.20
CA HIS A 137 -8.54 14.03 27.97
C HIS A 137 -8.50 15.35 27.21
N GLY A 138 -9.19 15.44 26.07
CA GLY A 138 -9.24 16.68 25.27
C GLY A 138 -7.91 16.99 24.58
N PHE A 139 -7.21 15.94 24.15
CA PHE A 139 -5.92 16.00 23.47
C PHE A 139 -5.96 16.89 22.22
N GLU A 140 -5.09 17.89 22.21
CA GLU A 140 -4.81 18.71 21.03
C GLU A 140 -3.65 18.05 20.27
N PRO A 141 -3.86 17.52 19.05
CA PRO A 141 -2.88 16.66 18.41
C PRO A 141 -1.62 17.42 18.00
N VAL A 142 -0.50 17.07 18.64
CA VAL A 142 0.83 17.54 18.27
C VAL A 142 1.30 16.77 17.04
N TYR A 143 1.32 17.45 15.90
CA TYR A 143 1.90 16.94 14.67
C TYR A 143 3.39 17.25 14.61
N GLU A 144 4.19 16.27 14.20
CA GLU A 144 5.61 16.40 13.92
C GLU A 144 5.88 16.21 12.42
N ALA A 145 6.91 16.87 11.89
CA ALA A 145 7.38 16.60 10.53
C ALA A 145 8.01 15.19 10.47
N PHE A 146 7.84 14.50 9.34
CA PHE A 146 8.26 13.11 9.21
C PHE A 146 9.76 12.87 9.47
N ASN A 147 10.60 13.86 9.17
CA ASN A 147 12.04 13.82 9.44
C ASN A 147 12.40 13.71 10.94
N ALA A 148 11.49 14.06 11.86
CA ALA A 148 11.67 13.88 13.30
C ALA A 148 11.67 12.40 13.69
N ILE A 149 10.88 11.56 13.01
CA ILE A 149 10.79 10.12 13.29
C ILE A 149 11.75 9.28 12.44
N LEU A 150 12.28 9.80 11.32
CA LEU A 150 13.36 9.16 10.57
C LEU A 150 14.44 10.19 10.15
N PRO A 151 15.32 10.60 11.08
CA PRO A 151 16.40 11.52 10.78
C PRO A 151 17.49 10.86 9.93
N TYR A 152 18.05 11.61 8.98
CA TYR A 152 19.06 11.14 8.01
C TYR A 152 18.64 9.86 7.27
N PRO A 153 17.47 9.85 6.59
CA PRO A 153 16.95 8.68 5.93
C PRO A 153 17.85 8.26 4.76
N PHE A 154 17.89 6.95 4.51
CA PHE A 154 18.19 6.41 3.19
C PHE A 154 16.89 6.37 2.38
N GLY A 155 16.94 6.62 1.07
CA GLY A 155 15.72 6.66 0.26
C GLY A 155 15.96 6.77 -1.25
N PRO A 156 14.90 7.06 -2.03
CA PRO A 156 14.98 7.10 -3.49
C PRO A 156 16.05 8.05 -4.04
N LEU A 157 16.32 9.17 -3.37
CA LEU A 157 17.29 10.18 -3.81
C LEU A 157 18.76 9.73 -3.69
N ASP A 158 19.03 8.64 -2.96
CA ASP A 158 20.38 8.03 -2.90
C ASP A 158 20.67 7.11 -4.09
N LEU A 159 19.62 6.63 -4.77
CA LEU A 159 19.70 5.61 -5.84
C LEU A 159 19.21 6.11 -7.21
N LEU A 160 18.26 7.05 -7.24
CA LEU A 160 17.51 7.47 -8.42
C LEU A 160 17.67 8.98 -8.69
N ASP A 161 17.44 9.38 -9.95
CA ASP A 161 17.35 10.80 -10.29
C ASP A 161 16.13 11.46 -9.62
N HIS A 162 16.29 12.73 -9.23
CA HIS A 162 15.24 13.57 -8.64
C HIS A 162 13.91 13.60 -9.40
N ARG A 163 13.89 13.31 -10.72
CA ARG A 163 12.69 13.29 -11.57
C ARG A 163 12.05 11.92 -11.72
N HIS A 164 12.68 10.86 -11.20
CA HIS A 164 12.16 9.51 -11.31
C HIS A 164 10.84 9.38 -10.50
N PRO A 165 9.72 8.94 -11.10
CA PRO A 165 8.43 8.85 -10.40
C PRO A 165 8.48 7.96 -9.16
N LEU A 166 7.80 8.37 -8.08
CA LEU A 166 7.68 7.58 -6.84
C LEU A 166 6.26 6.97 -6.70
N ILE A 167 6.00 6.21 -5.62
CA ILE A 167 4.80 5.34 -5.46
C ILE A 167 3.45 6.01 -5.78
N LEU A 168 3.27 7.28 -5.40
CA LEU A 168 2.02 8.02 -5.63
C LEU A 168 1.99 8.84 -6.93
N GLU A 169 3.09 8.87 -7.67
CA GLU A 169 3.22 9.55 -8.96
C GLU A 169 2.92 8.58 -10.12
N LYS A 170 2.63 9.11 -11.31
CA LYS A 170 2.17 8.28 -12.43
C LYS A 170 3.30 7.44 -13.02
N CYS A 171 3.34 6.16 -12.67
CA CYS A 171 4.17 5.15 -13.32
C CYS A 171 3.53 4.62 -14.62
N SER A 172 4.34 4.28 -15.62
CA SER A 172 3.90 3.68 -16.89
C SER A 172 5.03 2.87 -17.51
N ASN A 173 5.21 1.63 -17.06
CA ASN A 173 6.24 0.72 -17.57
C ASN A 173 5.97 0.34 -19.03
N GLU A 174 7.01 0.39 -19.85
CA GLU A 174 6.99 -0.02 -21.26
C GLU A 174 7.09 -1.55 -21.37
N ILE A 175 6.02 -2.24 -20.96
CA ILE A 175 5.88 -3.69 -21.06
C ILE A 175 4.76 -4.09 -22.01
N SER A 176 4.96 -5.23 -22.69
CA SER A 176 3.96 -5.89 -23.53
C SER A 176 3.72 -7.31 -23.05
N LEU A 177 2.47 -7.79 -23.11
CA LEU A 177 2.21 -9.21 -22.87
C LEU A 177 2.86 -10.04 -23.99
N LYS A 178 3.43 -11.18 -23.61
CA LYS A 178 3.75 -12.24 -24.56
C LYS A 178 2.44 -12.75 -25.14
N ASP A 179 2.25 -12.61 -26.45
CA ASP A 179 1.04 -13.11 -27.11
C ASP A 179 0.84 -14.57 -26.72
N GLU A 180 -0.33 -14.89 -26.18
CA GLU A 180 -0.78 -16.27 -26.12
C GLU A 180 -0.88 -16.72 -27.58
N ILE A 181 0.07 -17.54 -28.06
CA ILE A 181 -0.03 -18.19 -29.36
C ILE A 181 -1.20 -19.17 -29.26
N PHE A 182 -2.40 -18.65 -29.49
CA PHE A 182 -3.55 -19.44 -29.83
C PHE A 182 -3.29 -19.99 -31.23
N ASP A 183 -3.23 -21.32 -31.35
CA ASP A 183 -3.49 -22.02 -32.61
C ASP A 183 -4.97 -21.83 -32.98
N ALA A 184 -5.35 -20.59 -33.29
CA ALA A 184 -6.63 -20.21 -33.86
C ALA A 184 -6.48 -20.25 -35.38
N GLU A 185 -7.12 -21.23 -36.01
CA GLU A 185 -7.17 -21.32 -37.46
C GLU A 185 -7.75 -20.04 -38.08
N LYS A 186 -6.96 -19.40 -38.96
CA LYS A 186 -7.33 -18.38 -39.96
C LYS A 186 -8.75 -17.78 -39.86
N GLY A 187 -8.87 -16.53 -39.42
CA GLY A 187 -10.09 -15.75 -39.69
C GLY A 187 -10.16 -14.34 -39.11
N ASN A 188 -9.76 -13.35 -39.92
CA ASN A 188 -10.08 -11.91 -39.82
C ASN A 188 -9.64 -11.12 -38.57
N GLU A 189 -8.80 -10.10 -38.82
CA GLU A 189 -8.55 -8.99 -37.90
C GLU A 189 -9.83 -8.14 -37.70
N PRO A 190 -10.14 -7.72 -36.45
CA PRO A 190 -11.03 -6.59 -36.19
C PRO A 190 -10.22 -5.29 -36.01
N ASP A 191 -10.72 -4.21 -36.62
CA ASP A 191 -10.16 -2.86 -36.57
C ASP A 191 -10.19 -2.28 -35.13
N LEU A 192 -9.07 -1.70 -34.68
CA LEU A 192 -8.93 -1.10 -33.34
C LEU A 192 -9.22 0.41 -33.39
N ALA A 193 -10.50 0.75 -33.53
CA ALA A 193 -11.00 2.10 -33.31
C ALA A 193 -12.39 2.08 -32.63
N ASP A 194 -12.60 3.07 -31.75
CA ASP A 194 -13.83 3.44 -31.03
C ASP A 194 -14.38 2.49 -29.94
N GLY A 195 -14.65 3.10 -28.77
CA GLY A 195 -15.64 2.60 -27.81
C GLY A 195 -15.19 2.45 -26.36
N PHE A 196 -15.20 3.52 -25.57
CA PHE A 196 -16.36 3.81 -24.71
C PHE A 196 -16.27 5.22 -24.11
N ARG A 197 -17.34 5.99 -24.28
CA ARG A 197 -17.51 7.36 -23.77
C ARG A 197 -18.77 7.32 -22.92
N GLU A 198 -18.63 7.55 -21.61
CA GLU A 198 -19.78 7.43 -20.70
C GLU A 198 -20.90 8.42 -21.04
N THR A 199 -22.12 7.93 -20.85
CA THR A 199 -23.36 8.69 -20.97
C THR A 199 -23.44 9.77 -19.90
N ILE A 200 -23.36 11.03 -20.30
CA ILE A 200 -23.81 12.16 -19.49
C ILE A 200 -25.28 12.45 -19.86
N ASP A 201 -26.11 12.64 -18.84
CA ASP A 201 -27.54 12.91 -18.98
C ASP A 201 -27.83 14.16 -19.82
N LYS A 202 -28.89 14.06 -20.63
CA LYS A 202 -29.43 15.20 -21.37
C LYS A 202 -30.28 16.07 -20.44
N ASN A 203 -29.88 17.33 -20.28
CA ASN A 203 -30.77 18.44 -19.98
C ASN A 203 -30.11 19.75 -20.42
N GLU A 204 -30.17 20.03 -21.72
CA GLU A 204 -30.02 21.38 -22.25
C GLU A 204 -31.40 21.93 -22.62
N GLU A 205 -31.82 23.02 -21.98
CA GLU A 205 -32.68 24.01 -22.62
C GLU A 205 -32.13 25.41 -22.37
N ASN A 206 -31.76 26.06 -23.47
CA ASN A 206 -31.83 27.50 -23.71
C ASN A 206 -31.10 28.46 -22.76
N LEU A 207 -30.05 29.09 -23.27
CA LEU A 207 -30.05 30.55 -23.48
C LEU A 207 -28.99 30.97 -24.51
N GLU A 208 -29.30 32.02 -25.28
CA GLU A 208 -28.59 32.42 -26.49
C GLU A 208 -27.37 33.34 -26.24
N ASN A 209 -26.51 33.43 -27.26
CA ASN A 209 -25.69 34.58 -27.67
C ASN A 209 -25.42 35.72 -26.66
N GLU A 210 -24.14 35.92 -26.31
CA GLU A 210 -23.27 37.08 -26.64
C GLU A 210 -21.81 36.61 -26.31
N GLY A 211 -20.68 37.09 -26.82
CA GLY A 211 -20.36 38.28 -27.60
C GLY A 211 -18.84 38.55 -27.51
N PHE A 212 -18.08 38.08 -28.50
CA PHE A 212 -16.92 38.77 -29.10
C PHE A 212 -15.79 39.36 -28.19
N LYS A 213 -14.60 38.72 -28.18
CA LYS A 213 -13.31 39.26 -28.72
C LYS A 213 -12.07 38.47 -28.29
N THR A 214 -11.30 38.01 -29.29
CA THR A 214 -9.88 37.65 -29.12
C THR A 214 -8.99 38.85 -29.49
N ALA A 215 -7.88 39.04 -28.77
CA ALA A 215 -6.85 40.01 -29.13
C ALA A 215 -5.53 39.26 -29.40
N ARG A 216 -5.09 39.28 -30.67
CA ARG A 216 -3.74 38.87 -31.07
C ARG A 216 -2.77 40.04 -30.84
N GLY A 217 -1.57 39.75 -30.36
CA GLY A 217 -0.40 40.63 -30.41
C GLY A 217 0.81 39.81 -30.87
N SER A 218 1.54 40.29 -31.87
CA SER A 218 2.58 39.56 -32.59
C SER A 218 3.94 40.28 -32.58
N HIS A 219 4.98 39.60 -33.09
CA HIS A 219 6.38 40.06 -33.29
C HIS A 219 7.29 40.04 -32.04
N ALA A 220 8.61 39.84 -32.13
CA ALA A 220 9.49 39.18 -33.11
C ALA A 220 10.91 39.05 -32.46
N PRO A 221 11.81 38.16 -32.92
CA PRO A 221 13.09 37.90 -32.24
C PRO A 221 14.20 38.90 -32.63
N LEU A 222 15.21 39.04 -31.76
CA LEU A 222 16.46 39.77 -32.03
C LEU A 222 17.68 38.86 -31.82
N LYS A 223 18.72 39.07 -32.65
CA LYS A 223 20.00 38.35 -32.64
C LYS A 223 21.17 39.32 -32.52
N SER A 224 22.25 38.81 -31.90
CA SER A 224 23.69 39.10 -32.12
C SER A 224 24.23 40.54 -32.01
N GLY A 225 25.31 40.67 -31.23
CA GLY A 225 26.27 41.78 -31.30
C GLY A 225 27.42 41.57 -30.32
N ASP A 226 28.65 41.43 -30.85
CA ASP A 226 29.94 41.25 -30.18
C ASP A 226 30.23 42.36 -29.12
N ILE A 227 31.19 42.31 -28.18
CA ILE A 227 32.54 41.72 -28.07
C ILE A 227 32.84 41.53 -26.54
N ASN A 228 33.96 41.01 -26.01
CA ASN A 228 35.32 40.78 -26.53
C ASN A 228 36.09 39.62 -25.82
N SER A 229 37.36 39.47 -26.22
CA SER A 229 38.45 38.60 -25.78
C SER A 229 38.96 38.64 -24.32
N LEU A 230 39.44 37.49 -23.81
CA LEU A 230 40.87 37.29 -23.51
C LEU A 230 41.25 35.79 -23.45
N SER A 231 42.34 35.42 -24.12
CA SER A 231 43.01 34.10 -24.07
C SER A 231 43.72 33.89 -22.72
N SER A 232 44.03 32.69 -22.22
CA SER A 232 44.76 31.52 -22.78
C SER A 232 44.77 30.40 -21.72
N GLY A 233 45.09 29.13 -21.98
CA GLY A 233 45.56 28.46 -23.20
C GLY A 233 45.63 26.93 -23.02
N ASP A 234 46.10 26.24 -24.05
CA ASP A 234 46.05 24.79 -24.26
C ASP A 234 46.64 23.88 -23.16
N SER A 235 46.09 22.67 -23.02
CA SER A 235 46.75 21.49 -23.62
C SER A 235 45.87 20.24 -23.61
N ASP A 236 45.75 19.58 -24.77
CA ASP A 236 45.13 18.27 -24.95
C ASP A 236 45.73 17.16 -24.07
N LYS A 237 44.90 16.15 -23.77
CA LYS A 237 45.21 14.76 -24.14
C LYS A 237 43.98 13.86 -24.13
N ASN A 238 43.68 13.27 -25.29
CA ASN A 238 42.85 12.07 -25.40
C ASN A 238 43.56 10.90 -24.72
N GLU A 239 42.81 10.08 -23.98
CA GLU A 239 43.06 8.63 -23.99
C GLU A 239 41.75 7.86 -23.80
N LYS A 240 41.66 6.70 -24.45
CA LYS A 240 40.44 5.93 -24.68
C LYS A 240 40.77 4.46 -24.48
N LEU A 241 40.19 3.79 -23.48
CA LEU A 241 40.16 2.32 -23.27
C LEU A 241 39.14 2.03 -22.15
N THR A 242 37.93 1.53 -22.47
CA THR A 242 37.46 0.12 -22.47
C THR A 242 36.97 -0.40 -21.12
N LYS A 243 35.89 -1.21 -21.19
CA LYS A 243 35.30 -1.96 -20.07
C LYS A 243 36.30 -3.00 -19.53
N ASP A 244 36.23 -3.32 -18.24
CA ASP A 244 35.67 -4.60 -17.76
C ASP A 244 35.54 -4.66 -16.22
N GLU A 245 34.55 -5.45 -15.79
CA GLU A 245 34.34 -6.16 -14.51
C GLU A 245 35.00 -5.71 -13.18
N GLY A 246 34.20 -5.62 -12.11
CA GLY A 246 34.71 -5.64 -10.74
C GLY A 246 33.74 -5.22 -9.63
N PHE A 247 33.02 -6.17 -9.02
CA PHE A 247 32.29 -5.93 -7.77
C PHE A 247 33.25 -5.58 -6.62
N ALA A 248 33.11 -4.40 -6.02
CA ALA A 248 33.89 -3.99 -4.86
C ALA A 248 33.28 -4.50 -3.53
N MET A 249 33.57 -5.76 -3.18
CA MET A 249 33.37 -6.28 -1.82
C MET A 249 34.30 -5.55 -0.83
N ALA A 250 33.74 -4.88 0.18
CA ALA A 250 34.52 -4.26 1.26
C ALA A 250 35.21 -5.35 2.10
N ARG A 251 36.52 -5.53 1.92
CA ARG A 251 37.32 -6.42 2.77
C ARG A 251 37.77 -5.71 4.04
N GLY A 252 37.33 -6.23 5.19
CA GLY A 252 37.84 -5.84 6.50
C GLY A 252 39.35 -6.10 6.64
N SER A 253 40.04 -5.18 7.30
CA SER A 253 41.48 -5.25 7.54
C SER A 253 41.82 -6.22 8.67
N HIS A 254 42.51 -7.32 8.35
CA HIS A 254 43.20 -8.15 9.33
C HIS A 254 44.72 -8.02 9.18
N ALA A 255 45.41 -7.79 10.30
CA ALA A 255 46.83 -8.03 10.50
C ALA A 255 47.00 -8.90 11.77
N PRO A 256 48.07 -9.70 11.90
CA PRO A 256 47.99 -10.99 12.59
C PRO A 256 48.45 -10.94 14.06
N VAL A 257 48.03 -11.95 14.83
CA VAL A 257 48.64 -12.34 16.12
C VAL A 257 48.83 -13.87 16.13
N GLU A 258 49.90 -14.31 16.78
CA GLU A 258 50.49 -15.64 16.66
C GLU A 258 49.77 -16.74 17.46
N SER A 259 50.14 -17.99 17.16
CA SER A 259 49.71 -19.23 17.81
C SER A 259 50.19 -19.35 19.26
N GLY A 260 49.31 -19.77 20.17
CA GLY A 260 49.62 -20.15 21.54
C GLY A 260 48.62 -21.18 22.08
N ASP A 261 49.10 -22.10 22.93
CA ASP A 261 48.45 -23.38 23.23
C ASP A 261 47.14 -23.34 24.07
N VAL A 262 46.42 -24.46 23.96
CA VAL A 262 45.28 -24.86 24.77
C VAL A 262 45.54 -24.83 26.29
N ASN A 263 44.56 -24.34 27.05
CA ASN A 263 44.09 -25.08 28.22
C ASN A 263 42.66 -24.72 28.63
N SER A 264 41.90 -25.73 29.03
CA SER A 264 40.59 -25.60 29.66
C SER A 264 40.72 -25.14 31.11
N LEU A 265 39.86 -24.24 31.59
CA LEU A 265 39.45 -24.19 33.00
C LEU A 265 38.07 -23.52 33.15
N SER A 266 37.32 -23.96 34.16
CA SER A 266 35.92 -23.64 34.39
C SER A 266 35.70 -22.63 35.52
N ASN A 267 34.53 -22.00 35.49
CA ASN A 267 33.87 -21.24 36.57
C ASN A 267 34.55 -19.98 37.12
N GLY A 268 33.76 -18.90 37.18
CA GLY A 268 34.15 -17.64 37.81
C GLY A 268 33.07 -16.56 37.76
N TYR A 269 31.86 -16.83 38.28
CA TYR A 269 30.93 -15.73 38.60
C TYR A 269 31.55 -14.86 39.70
N SER A 270 31.67 -13.56 39.46
CA SER A 270 31.87 -12.57 40.53
C SER A 270 31.16 -11.27 40.17
N ASP A 271 30.10 -10.97 40.90
CA ASP A 271 29.40 -9.68 40.79
C ASP A 271 30.31 -8.54 41.24
N LYS A 272 30.47 -7.52 40.39
CA LYS A 272 30.66 -6.14 40.83
C LYS A 272 29.83 -5.20 39.95
N ASN A 273 28.83 -4.59 40.57
CA ASN A 273 28.09 -3.48 40.00
C ASN A 273 29.01 -2.28 39.78
N GLU A 274 28.99 -1.70 38.59
CA GLU A 274 29.15 -0.25 38.44
C GLU A 274 28.20 0.22 37.33
N LEU A 275 27.18 0.98 37.72
CA LEU A 275 26.23 1.60 36.80
C LEU A 275 26.77 2.94 36.32
N THR A 276 27.05 3.07 35.04
CA THR A 276 27.02 4.35 34.33
C THR A 276 25.82 4.37 33.41
N LYS A 277 24.81 5.19 33.74
CA LYS A 277 23.73 5.54 32.82
C LYS A 277 24.28 6.49 31.76
N GLU A 278 24.13 6.13 30.49
CA GLU A 278 23.96 7.07 29.39
C GLU A 278 23.21 6.35 28.25
N ASP A 279 22.41 7.12 27.53
CA ASP A 279 21.26 6.74 26.70
C ASP A 279 21.57 5.71 25.58
N GLY A 280 20.65 4.84 25.14
CA GLY A 280 19.22 4.74 25.44
C GLY A 280 18.43 4.00 24.36
N PHE A 281 18.89 2.83 23.89
CA PHE A 281 18.16 2.02 22.91
C PHE A 281 16.82 1.52 23.47
N ALA A 282 15.71 1.92 22.84
CA ALA A 282 14.37 1.48 23.23
C ALA A 282 14.08 0.05 22.77
N VAL A 283 14.33 -0.93 23.64
CA VAL A 283 13.81 -2.31 23.49
C VAL A 283 12.52 -2.43 24.30
N ALA A 284 11.44 -2.84 23.65
CA ALA A 284 10.14 -3.03 24.29
C ALA A 284 10.23 -4.10 25.40
N ARG A 285 9.96 -3.71 26.64
CA ARG A 285 9.88 -4.65 27.78
C ARG A 285 8.48 -5.25 27.84
N GLY A 286 8.38 -6.54 27.48
CA GLY A 286 7.19 -7.33 27.78
C GLY A 286 7.02 -7.50 29.30
N PHE A 287 5.80 -7.28 29.80
CA PHE A 287 5.47 -7.58 31.19
C PHE A 287 5.30 -9.09 31.38
N HIS A 288 6.18 -9.71 32.16
CA HIS A 288 5.96 -11.06 32.69
C HIS A 288 5.09 -11.00 33.94
N ALA A 289 3.84 -11.48 33.84
CA ALA A 289 3.11 -11.98 35.00
C ALA A 289 3.36 -13.50 35.12
N PRO A 290 3.63 -14.04 36.32
CA PRO A 290 3.86 -15.47 36.49
C PRO A 290 2.55 -16.25 36.35
N VAL A 291 2.56 -17.29 35.51
CA VAL A 291 1.48 -18.29 35.43
C VAL A 291 1.92 -19.50 36.25
N GLU A 292 1.17 -19.81 37.31
CA GLU A 292 1.35 -21.06 38.05
C GLU A 292 0.78 -22.23 37.24
N LEU A 293 1.57 -23.31 37.12
CA LEU A 293 1.16 -24.55 36.48
C LEU A 293 0.32 -25.38 37.46
N GLY A 294 -0.95 -25.59 37.11
CA GLY A 294 -1.84 -26.55 37.78
C GLY A 294 -2.53 -27.44 36.75
N ASP A 295 -2.24 -28.74 36.79
CA ASP A 295 -2.96 -29.73 36.01
C ASP A 295 -4.42 -29.85 36.48
N THR A 296 -5.38 -29.95 35.55
CA THR A 296 -6.26 -31.13 35.42
C THR A 296 -7.33 -31.00 34.32
N ASN A 297 -7.77 -32.17 33.85
CA ASN A 297 -8.71 -32.44 32.74
C ASN A 297 -10.07 -31.72 32.76
N ASP A 298 -10.61 -31.59 31.54
CA ASP A 298 -12.03 -31.70 31.16
C ASP A 298 -13.01 -30.65 31.70
N LEU A 299 -13.66 -29.91 30.78
CA LEU A 299 -15.13 -29.85 30.73
C LEU A 299 -15.65 -29.17 29.46
N SER A 300 -16.60 -29.85 28.83
CA SER A 300 -17.36 -29.40 27.66
C SER A 300 -18.43 -28.32 27.98
N ASN A 301 -18.84 -27.62 26.92
CA ASN A 301 -20.17 -27.00 26.73
C ASN A 301 -20.89 -26.42 27.97
N ARG A 302 -20.90 -25.08 28.07
CA ARG A 302 -22.11 -24.27 28.28
C ARG A 302 -21.76 -22.78 28.33
N TYR A 303 -22.39 -21.96 27.49
CA TYR A 303 -22.97 -20.69 27.95
C TYR A 303 -24.26 -20.40 27.20
N SER A 304 -25.33 -20.24 27.98
CA SER A 304 -26.70 -20.00 27.54
C SER A 304 -27.09 -18.54 27.76
N ASP A 305 -28.02 -18.08 26.92
CA ASP A 305 -28.90 -16.91 27.08
C ASP A 305 -28.88 -16.18 28.44
N LYS A 306 -28.57 -14.88 28.40
CA LYS A 306 -29.31 -13.89 29.18
C LYS A 306 -29.56 -12.63 28.36
N ASN A 307 -30.84 -12.37 28.08
CA ASN A 307 -31.34 -11.07 27.67
C ASN A 307 -31.31 -10.10 28.85
N GLU A 308 -30.88 -8.86 28.62
CA GLU A 308 -31.38 -7.71 29.39
C GLU A 308 -31.62 -6.52 28.46
N LYS A 309 -32.65 -5.73 28.77
CA LYS A 309 -33.22 -4.66 27.93
C LYS A 309 -32.76 -3.27 28.40
N LEU A 310 -33.14 -2.24 27.62
CA LEU A 310 -33.07 -0.78 27.86
C LEU A 310 -31.79 -0.15 27.26
N THR A 311 -31.82 0.98 26.54
CA THR A 311 -32.93 1.85 26.06
C THR A 311 -32.57 2.47 24.70
N LYS A 312 -33.55 3.07 24.01
CA LYS A 312 -33.37 3.79 22.74
C LYS A 312 -33.00 5.26 22.96
N ASP A 313 -32.77 5.95 21.83
CA ASP A 313 -32.46 7.37 21.61
C ASP A 313 -30.94 7.61 21.67
N GLU A 314 -30.24 8.18 20.67
CA GLU A 314 -30.60 8.94 19.46
C GLU A 314 -29.80 8.35 18.24
N GLY A 315 -30.04 8.56 16.95
CA GLY A 315 -30.89 9.53 16.26
C GLY A 315 -30.28 10.02 14.93
N PHE A 316 -29.77 9.13 14.05
CA PHE A 316 -29.31 9.50 12.69
C PHE A 316 -30.13 8.81 11.59
N VAL A 317 -30.75 9.61 10.73
CA VAL A 317 -31.53 9.16 9.57
C VAL A 317 -30.74 9.46 8.30
N ALA A 318 -30.25 8.42 7.62
CA ALA A 318 -29.78 8.51 6.24
C ALA A 318 -30.88 8.04 5.28
N ALA A 319 -31.00 8.70 4.13
CA ALA A 319 -32.10 8.49 3.19
C ALA A 319 -32.12 7.07 2.62
N ARG A 320 -33.28 6.41 2.67
CA ARG A 320 -33.48 5.10 2.04
C ARG A 320 -33.73 5.26 0.54
N GLY A 321 -32.79 4.81 -0.27
CA GLY A 321 -33.09 4.35 -1.63
C GLY A 321 -33.98 3.10 -1.58
N SER A 322 -34.91 2.98 -2.53
CA SER A 322 -35.96 1.96 -2.52
C SER A 322 -35.43 0.55 -2.81
N HIS A 323 -35.06 -0.20 -1.77
CA HIS A 323 -34.89 -1.65 -1.88
C HIS A 323 -36.25 -2.35 -1.93
N VAL A 324 -36.57 -2.95 -3.08
CA VAL A 324 -37.53 -4.05 -3.17
C VAL A 324 -36.93 -5.24 -2.39
N PRO A 325 -37.68 -5.95 -1.54
CA PRO A 325 -37.15 -7.11 -0.84
C PRO A 325 -36.97 -8.25 -1.84
N VAL A 326 -35.72 -8.59 -2.15
CA VAL A 326 -35.40 -9.90 -2.74
C VAL A 326 -35.25 -10.86 -1.57
N GLU A 327 -36.05 -11.93 -1.58
CA GLU A 327 -36.04 -12.93 -0.52
C GLU A 327 -34.65 -13.56 -0.37
N SER A 328 -34.25 -13.78 0.88
CA SER A 328 -32.98 -14.40 1.25
C SER A 328 -33.02 -15.91 0.94
N GLY A 329 -32.85 -16.26 -0.33
CA GLY A 329 -32.55 -17.62 -0.74
C GLY A 329 -31.09 -17.96 -0.43
N ASP A 330 -30.87 -19.11 0.21
CA ASP A 330 -29.54 -19.70 0.39
C ASP A 330 -28.86 -19.90 -0.97
N ARG A 331 -28.00 -18.95 -1.37
CA ARG A 331 -26.97 -19.20 -2.41
C ARG A 331 -25.82 -19.99 -1.78
N ASN A 332 -26.13 -21.22 -1.38
CA ASN A 332 -25.16 -22.22 -1.00
C ASN A 332 -24.20 -22.48 -2.16
N ASP A 333 -22.92 -22.48 -1.81
CA ASP A 333 -21.77 -23.03 -2.54
C ASP A 333 -21.97 -23.25 -4.06
N LEU A 334 -21.52 -22.27 -4.85
CA LEU A 334 -21.26 -22.47 -6.28
C LEU A 334 -20.38 -23.71 -6.44
N SER A 335 -20.95 -24.79 -6.97
CA SER A 335 -20.19 -26.01 -7.27
C SER A 335 -18.99 -25.68 -8.15
N SER A 336 -17.95 -26.53 -8.15
CA SER A 336 -16.72 -26.31 -8.91
C SER A 336 -16.93 -25.92 -10.39
N LYS A 337 -18.05 -26.33 -11.00
CA LYS A 337 -18.45 -25.91 -12.35
C LYS A 337 -18.78 -24.41 -12.45
N GLY A 338 -19.53 -23.85 -11.51
CA GLY A 338 -19.98 -22.46 -11.53
C GLY A 338 -18.82 -21.46 -11.35
N TYR A 339 -17.79 -21.83 -10.61
CA TYR A 339 -16.56 -21.03 -10.57
C TYR A 339 -15.77 -21.12 -11.89
N SER A 340 -15.72 -22.28 -12.56
CA SER A 340 -15.06 -22.42 -13.86
C SER A 340 -15.71 -21.54 -14.93
N GLU A 341 -17.05 -21.56 -15.02
CA GLU A 341 -17.81 -20.71 -15.94
C GLU A 341 -17.53 -19.22 -15.66
N LEU A 342 -17.60 -18.78 -14.40
CA LEU A 342 -17.29 -17.40 -14.00
C LEU A 342 -15.85 -16.97 -14.36
N ILE A 343 -14.88 -17.90 -14.26
CA ILE A 343 -13.47 -17.67 -14.62
C ILE A 343 -13.27 -17.55 -16.13
N GLU A 344 -14.00 -18.34 -16.92
CA GLU A 344 -13.97 -18.24 -18.38
C GLU A 344 -14.60 -16.91 -18.84
N GLU A 345 -15.77 -16.54 -18.31
CA GLU A 345 -16.47 -15.29 -18.61
C GLU A 345 -15.65 -14.03 -18.28
N ASN A 346 -14.92 -14.04 -17.15
CA ASN A 346 -14.17 -12.87 -16.66
C ASN A 346 -12.65 -12.97 -16.93
N GLY A 347 -12.21 -13.98 -17.69
CA GLY A 347 -10.79 -14.27 -17.90
C GLY A 347 -10.03 -13.07 -18.47
N ASP A 348 -10.53 -12.46 -19.54
CA ASP A 348 -9.84 -11.33 -20.18
C ASP A 348 -9.91 -10.03 -19.36
N LEU A 349 -10.94 -9.84 -18.53
CA LEU A 349 -11.00 -8.76 -17.54
C LEU A 349 -9.87 -8.94 -16.52
N LEU A 350 -9.74 -10.13 -15.94
CA LEU A 350 -8.67 -10.50 -15.01
C LEU A 350 -7.26 -10.27 -15.61
N LYS A 351 -7.03 -10.74 -16.85
CA LYS A 351 -5.76 -10.50 -17.58
C LYS A 351 -5.48 -9.01 -17.74
N ARG A 352 -6.47 -8.24 -18.20
CA ARG A 352 -6.34 -6.79 -18.47
C ARG A 352 -6.04 -6.01 -17.19
N GLU A 353 -6.74 -6.29 -16.09
CA GLU A 353 -6.54 -5.57 -14.84
C GLU A 353 -5.18 -5.92 -14.18
N ALA A 354 -4.71 -7.17 -14.29
CA ALA A 354 -3.38 -7.56 -13.83
C ALA A 354 -2.26 -6.89 -14.66
N PHE A 355 -2.42 -6.84 -15.99
CA PHE A 355 -1.48 -6.16 -16.88
C PHE A 355 -1.49 -4.63 -16.65
N ALA A 356 -2.65 -4.02 -16.42
CA ALA A 356 -2.75 -2.62 -16.06
C ALA A 356 -2.04 -2.31 -14.73
N ALA A 357 -2.14 -3.20 -13.73
CA ALA A 357 -1.40 -3.08 -12.48
C ALA A 357 0.13 -3.22 -12.69
N ALA A 358 0.59 -4.17 -13.51
CA ALA A 358 2.01 -4.31 -13.83
C ALA A 358 2.54 -3.05 -14.56
N ARG A 359 1.80 -2.52 -15.53
CA ARG A 359 2.15 -1.26 -16.22
C ARG A 359 2.19 -0.07 -15.28
N GLY A 360 1.33 -0.03 -14.26
CA GLY A 360 1.29 1.03 -13.24
C GLY A 360 2.16 0.78 -12.00
N SER A 361 3.01 -0.24 -11.98
CA SER A 361 3.84 -0.57 -10.81
C SER A 361 5.08 0.31 -10.67
N HIS A 362 5.50 0.54 -9.43
CA HIS A 362 6.73 1.25 -9.06
C HIS A 362 7.80 0.18 -8.81
N ALA A 363 8.66 -0.10 -9.80
CA ALA A 363 9.72 -1.10 -9.71
C ALA A 363 11.07 -0.63 -10.27
N PRO A 364 11.60 0.53 -9.82
CA PRO A 364 12.78 1.15 -10.43
C PRO A 364 14.11 0.52 -10.01
N TYR A 365 14.15 -0.27 -8.94
CA TYR A 365 15.38 -0.80 -8.38
C TYR A 365 15.71 -2.18 -8.97
N SER A 366 14.70 -3.05 -9.16
CA SER A 366 14.89 -4.35 -9.83
C SER A 366 14.59 -4.33 -11.33
N GLY A 367 13.84 -3.33 -11.83
CA GLY A 367 13.31 -3.36 -13.19
C GLY A 367 12.31 -4.50 -13.44
N CYS A 368 11.66 -5.02 -12.40
CA CYS A 368 10.71 -6.14 -12.46
C CYS A 368 9.25 -5.68 -12.20
N PRO A 369 8.64 -4.92 -13.13
CA PRO A 369 7.25 -4.50 -13.00
C PRO A 369 6.32 -5.72 -12.93
N SER A 370 5.41 -5.70 -11.98
CA SER A 370 4.48 -6.81 -11.76
C SER A 370 3.16 -6.35 -11.14
N GLY A 371 2.11 -7.11 -11.37
CA GLY A 371 0.75 -6.76 -10.98
C GLY A 371 -0.13 -8.00 -10.83
N VAL A 372 -1.03 -7.95 -9.85
CA VAL A 372 -1.98 -9.04 -9.57
C VAL A 372 -3.40 -8.50 -9.68
N ALA A 373 -4.28 -9.24 -10.33
CA ALA A 373 -5.72 -9.08 -10.21
C ALA A 373 -6.32 -10.31 -9.50
N LEU A 374 -7.22 -10.06 -8.56
CA LEU A 374 -8.01 -11.06 -7.84
C LEU A 374 -9.46 -10.92 -8.26
N MET A 375 -10.20 -12.03 -8.33
CA MET A 375 -11.64 -12.05 -8.55
C MET A 375 -12.35 -12.81 -7.43
N ASP A 376 -13.47 -12.28 -6.97
CA ASP A 376 -14.33 -12.95 -6.00
C ASP A 376 -15.46 -13.78 -6.63
N CYS A 377 -16.19 -14.52 -5.78
CA CYS A 377 -17.33 -15.36 -6.16
C CYS A 377 -18.54 -14.60 -6.74
N GLU A 378 -18.50 -13.27 -6.82
CA GLU A 378 -19.51 -12.43 -7.49
C GLU A 378 -18.98 -11.84 -8.81
N GLY A 379 -17.78 -12.24 -9.25
CA GLY A 379 -17.15 -11.78 -10.49
C GLY A 379 -16.47 -10.42 -10.38
N LYS A 380 -16.41 -9.82 -9.19
CA LYS A 380 -15.80 -8.50 -9.00
C LYS A 380 -14.28 -8.63 -8.94
N VAL A 381 -13.59 -7.75 -9.67
CA VAL A 381 -12.14 -7.78 -9.85
C VAL A 381 -11.46 -6.66 -9.07
N TYR A 382 -10.33 -6.99 -8.43
CA TYR A 382 -9.55 -6.13 -7.55
C TYR A 382 -8.08 -6.24 -7.94
N LYS A 383 -7.39 -5.13 -8.22
CA LYS A 383 -6.00 -5.15 -8.69
C LYS A 383 -5.02 -4.48 -7.73
N GLY A 384 -3.79 -4.98 -7.72
CA GLY A 384 -2.68 -4.46 -6.94
C GLY A 384 -1.39 -4.43 -7.75
N SER A 385 -0.76 -3.27 -7.80
CA SER A 385 0.54 -3.06 -8.44
C SER A 385 1.67 -3.36 -7.45
N TYR A 386 2.83 -3.80 -7.96
CA TYR A 386 4.05 -3.86 -7.16
C TYR A 386 4.53 -2.45 -6.81
N MET A 387 5.04 -2.28 -5.59
CA MET A 387 5.61 -1.02 -5.11
C MET A 387 6.90 -1.31 -4.35
N GLU A 388 8.04 -1.12 -5.00
CA GLU A 388 9.35 -1.32 -4.38
C GLU A 388 9.70 -0.21 -3.38
N SER A 389 10.65 -0.50 -2.51
CA SER A 389 11.37 0.50 -1.73
C SER A 389 12.88 0.40 -1.98
N ALA A 390 13.58 1.54 -1.92
CA ALA A 390 15.03 1.65 -2.00
C ALA A 390 15.74 0.71 -1.00
N ALA A 391 15.14 0.47 0.16
CA ALA A 391 15.65 -0.44 1.19
C ALA A 391 15.27 -1.93 0.97
N CYS A 392 14.73 -2.29 -0.19
CA CYS A 392 14.27 -3.62 -0.63
C CYS A 392 13.20 -4.27 0.25
N ASN A 393 13.50 -4.62 1.51
CA ASN A 393 12.61 -5.32 2.43
C ASN A 393 11.25 -4.61 2.68
N PRO A 394 11.13 -3.27 2.67
CA PRO A 394 9.84 -2.60 2.86
C PRO A 394 8.88 -2.65 1.67
N SER A 395 9.31 -3.20 0.52
CA SER A 395 8.51 -3.30 -0.70
C SER A 395 7.17 -4.00 -0.48
N MET A 396 6.11 -3.46 -1.07
CA MET A 396 4.75 -3.99 -0.98
C MET A 396 4.44 -4.81 -2.25
N MET A 397 4.25 -6.13 -2.07
CA MET A 397 4.06 -7.09 -3.16
C MET A 397 2.69 -6.91 -3.86
N PRO A 398 2.57 -7.21 -5.17
CA PRO A 398 1.35 -6.94 -5.92
C PRO A 398 0.12 -7.72 -5.38
N VAL A 399 0.31 -8.94 -4.87
CA VAL A 399 -0.79 -9.70 -4.22
C VAL A 399 -1.23 -9.08 -2.89
N GLN A 400 -0.30 -8.52 -2.09
CA GLN A 400 -0.66 -7.78 -0.88
C GLN A 400 -1.47 -6.53 -1.26
N ALA A 401 -1.04 -5.80 -2.29
CA ALA A 401 -1.77 -4.64 -2.78
C ALA A 401 -3.17 -5.00 -3.33
N ALA A 402 -3.32 -6.16 -3.98
CA ALA A 402 -4.61 -6.62 -4.45
C ALA A 402 -5.53 -7.07 -3.30
N VAL A 403 -4.97 -7.61 -2.21
CA VAL A 403 -5.70 -7.88 -0.95
C VAL A 403 -6.15 -6.58 -0.27
N VAL A 404 -5.34 -5.51 -0.30
CA VAL A 404 -5.76 -4.18 0.16
C VAL A 404 -6.95 -3.68 -0.68
N ALA A 405 -6.85 -3.72 -2.01
CA ALA A 405 -7.94 -3.31 -2.90
C ALA A 405 -9.22 -4.13 -2.70
N TYR A 406 -9.09 -5.45 -2.46
CA TYR A 406 -10.18 -6.33 -2.07
C TYR A 406 -10.88 -5.85 -0.79
N MET A 407 -10.13 -5.62 0.29
CA MET A 407 -10.68 -5.14 1.57
C MET A 407 -11.31 -3.75 1.45
N VAL A 408 -10.62 -2.80 0.81
CA VAL A 408 -11.08 -1.40 0.61
C VAL A 408 -12.45 -1.35 -0.07
N ALA A 409 -12.66 -2.23 -1.06
CA ALA A 409 -13.90 -2.31 -1.83
C ALA A 409 -14.97 -3.23 -1.20
N GLY A 410 -14.87 -3.55 0.10
CA GLY A 410 -15.88 -4.33 0.84
C GLY A 410 -15.74 -5.85 0.72
N GLY A 411 -14.59 -6.35 0.27
CA GLY A 411 -14.27 -7.76 0.27
C GLY A 411 -14.21 -8.35 1.67
N GLY A 412 -15.12 -9.28 1.97
CA GLY A 412 -15.24 -9.98 3.25
C GLY A 412 -14.12 -10.99 3.51
N GLU A 413 -14.50 -12.23 3.78
CA GLU A 413 -13.54 -13.32 4.05
C GLU A 413 -12.81 -13.77 2.79
N TYR A 414 -11.53 -14.13 2.93
CA TYR A 414 -10.62 -14.39 1.80
C TYR A 414 -11.04 -15.60 0.96
N GLU A 415 -11.78 -16.55 1.53
CA GLU A 415 -12.37 -17.70 0.84
C GLU A 415 -13.43 -17.28 -0.20
N ARG A 416 -13.81 -16.00 -0.28
CA ARG A 416 -14.59 -15.48 -1.40
C ARG A 416 -13.75 -15.23 -2.65
N ILE A 417 -12.42 -15.16 -2.57
CA ILE A 417 -11.52 -15.01 -3.71
C ILE A 417 -11.42 -16.37 -4.44
N VAL A 418 -11.76 -16.41 -5.72
CA VAL A 418 -11.90 -17.66 -6.51
C VAL A 418 -10.91 -17.75 -7.67
N ALA A 419 -10.36 -16.62 -8.12
CA ALA A 419 -9.37 -16.60 -9.19
C ALA A 419 -8.38 -15.46 -9.03
N ALA A 420 -7.20 -15.62 -9.64
CA ALA A 420 -6.16 -14.62 -9.69
C ALA A 420 -5.39 -14.69 -11.00
N VAL A 421 -4.96 -13.53 -11.50
CA VAL A 421 -3.94 -13.43 -12.55
C VAL A 421 -2.76 -12.63 -12.01
N LEU A 422 -1.55 -13.19 -12.14
CA LEU A 422 -0.28 -12.47 -11.99
C LEU A 422 0.26 -12.13 -13.37
N VAL A 423 0.75 -10.90 -13.55
CA VAL A 423 1.63 -10.49 -14.64
C VAL A 423 2.99 -10.12 -14.05
N GLU A 424 4.06 -10.70 -14.57
CA GLU A 424 5.46 -10.37 -14.25
C GLU A 424 6.36 -10.55 -15.49
N LYS A 425 7.54 -9.91 -15.54
CA LYS A 425 8.48 -10.11 -16.67
C LYS A 425 8.98 -11.55 -16.75
N GLU A 426 9.16 -12.08 -17.96
CA GLU A 426 9.68 -13.45 -18.18
C GLU A 426 11.11 -13.63 -17.64
N ASP A 427 11.94 -12.59 -17.80
CA ASP A 427 13.35 -12.48 -17.38
C ASP A 427 13.52 -11.80 -16.01
N ALA A 428 12.45 -11.69 -15.21
CA ALA A 428 12.48 -10.97 -13.94
C ALA A 428 13.55 -11.52 -12.97
N VAL A 429 14.45 -10.63 -12.52
CA VAL A 429 15.43 -10.94 -11.45
C VAL A 429 14.78 -11.02 -10.07
N VAL A 430 13.59 -10.42 -9.90
CA VAL A 430 12.71 -10.56 -8.73
C VAL A 430 11.37 -11.12 -9.19
N ARG A 431 11.16 -12.42 -8.97
CA ARG A 431 9.89 -13.10 -9.31
C ARG A 431 8.91 -13.08 -8.13
N GLN A 432 7.65 -12.88 -8.44
CA GLN A 432 6.54 -12.85 -7.49
C GLN A 432 5.77 -14.17 -7.46
N GLU A 433 5.79 -14.96 -8.54
CA GLU A 433 4.97 -16.18 -8.74
C GLU A 433 4.85 -17.08 -7.50
N ASP A 434 5.96 -17.58 -6.96
CA ASP A 434 5.94 -18.53 -5.84
C ASP A 434 5.32 -17.91 -4.57
N THR A 435 5.58 -16.62 -4.34
CA THR A 435 5.01 -15.88 -3.20
C THR A 435 3.52 -15.64 -3.38
N VAL A 436 3.06 -15.28 -4.58
CA VAL A 436 1.63 -15.14 -4.90
C VAL A 436 0.93 -16.48 -4.73
N ARG A 437 1.52 -17.56 -5.23
CA ARG A 437 1.01 -18.94 -5.10
C ARG A 437 0.95 -19.39 -3.64
N LEU A 438 1.96 -19.06 -2.84
CA LEU A 438 2.00 -19.36 -1.40
C LEU A 438 0.92 -18.62 -0.62
N ILE A 439 0.79 -17.30 -0.82
CA ILE A 439 -0.22 -16.48 -0.16
C ILE A 439 -1.63 -16.96 -0.51
N LEU A 440 -1.93 -17.11 -1.80
CA LEU A 440 -3.26 -17.53 -2.27
C LEU A 440 -3.62 -18.93 -1.76
N LYS A 441 -2.69 -19.89 -1.81
CA LYS A 441 -2.91 -21.24 -1.27
C LYS A 441 -3.26 -21.22 0.23
N ASN A 442 -2.78 -20.24 0.99
CA ASN A 442 -3.04 -20.12 2.41
C ASN A 442 -4.36 -19.38 2.72
N ILE A 443 -4.69 -18.30 1.99
CA ILE A 443 -5.87 -17.47 2.28
C ILE A 443 -7.13 -17.89 1.50
N SER A 444 -6.99 -18.55 0.36
CA SER A 444 -8.09 -19.16 -0.39
C SER A 444 -7.56 -20.36 -1.20
N PRO A 445 -7.51 -21.57 -0.60
CA PRO A 445 -6.96 -22.76 -1.23
C PRO A 445 -7.64 -23.18 -2.56
N LYS A 446 -8.85 -22.69 -2.82
CA LYS A 446 -9.62 -22.91 -4.05
C LYS A 446 -9.35 -21.88 -5.16
N CYS A 447 -8.57 -20.83 -4.87
CA CYS A 447 -8.27 -19.77 -5.83
C CYS A 447 -7.42 -20.30 -6.99
N VAL A 448 -7.91 -20.17 -8.23
CA VAL A 448 -7.18 -20.54 -9.44
C VAL A 448 -6.24 -19.39 -9.83
N LEU A 449 -4.92 -19.61 -9.69
CA LEU A 449 -3.90 -18.66 -10.13
C LEU A 449 -3.41 -18.99 -11.55
N LYS A 450 -3.56 -18.04 -12.47
CA LYS A 450 -2.87 -18.02 -13.77
C LYS A 450 -1.72 -17.01 -13.73
N VAL A 451 -0.59 -17.37 -14.33
CA VAL A 451 0.59 -16.49 -14.47
C VAL A 451 0.74 -16.16 -15.95
N LEU A 452 0.97 -14.88 -16.24
CA LEU A 452 1.26 -14.34 -17.56
C LEU A 452 2.61 -13.64 -17.52
N HIS A 453 3.34 -13.74 -18.64
CA HIS A 453 4.63 -13.11 -18.78
C HIS A 453 4.60 -11.93 -19.73
N CYS A 454 5.28 -10.85 -19.35
CA CYS A 454 5.57 -9.71 -20.21
C CYS A 454 7.06 -9.62 -20.57
N TYR A 455 7.35 -8.81 -21.58
CA TYR A 455 8.70 -8.40 -21.99
C TYR A 455 8.79 -6.87 -21.94
#